data_AF-A0A7T4R3Z3-F1
#
_entry.id   AF-A0A7T4R3Z3-F1
#
_cell.length_a   1.000
_cell.length_b   1.000
_cell.length_c   1.000
_cell.angle_alpha   90.00
_cell.angle_beta   90.00
_cell.angle_gamma   90.00
#
_symmetry.space_group_name_H-M   'P 1'
#
loop_
_entity.id
_entity.type
_entity.pdbx_description
1 polymer ?
#
loop_
_entity_poly.entity_id
_entity_poly.type
_entity_poly.pdbx_seq_one_letter_code
_entity_poly.pdbx_strand_id
1 'polypeptide(L)'
;MLIASYVVGYDQFERVGHLGVDKVFPADMDRSHYELCSSGESGSRRHDLLIFFPNASIPVEVICLPNLPELVVETMNTGTQLPVVDFSNGRVIRVSGLAAQRLQCA
;
A
#
# COMPACT_ATOMS: atom_id res chain seq x y z
N MET A 1 -9.76 10.15 4.58
CA MET A 1 -9.13 8.84 4.28
C MET A 1 -10.13 7.96 3.54
N LEU A 2 -9.72 7.38 2.40
CA LEU A 2 -10.47 6.39 1.64
C LEU A 2 -9.96 4.99 2.01
N ILE A 3 -10.85 4.08 2.38
CA ILE A 3 -10.51 2.65 2.53
C ILE A 3 -10.79 1.99 1.18
N ALA A 4 -9.78 1.34 0.62
CA ALA A 4 -9.88 0.74 -0.70
C ALA A 4 -9.71 -0.78 -0.64
N SER A 5 -10.51 -1.47 -1.44
CA SER A 5 -10.26 -2.86 -1.78
C SER A 5 -9.08 -2.95 -2.74
N TYR A 6 -8.35 -4.05 -2.65
CA TYR A 6 -7.24 -4.35 -3.54
C TYR A 6 -7.22 -5.84 -3.89
N VAL A 7 -6.50 -6.17 -4.95
CA VAL A 7 -6.15 -7.53 -5.33
C VAL A 7 -4.64 -7.72 -5.25
N VAL A 8 -4.20 -8.93 -4.92
CA VAL A 8 -2.77 -9.28 -4.96
C VAL A 8 -2.49 -9.95 -6.30
N GLY A 9 -1.59 -9.34 -7.08
CA GLY A 9 -1.11 -9.90 -8.33
C GLY A 9 0.19 -10.65 -8.12
N TYR A 10 0.30 -11.81 -8.75
CA TYR A 10 1.49 -12.68 -8.68
C TYR A 10 2.23 -12.69 -10.02
N ASP A 11 3.54 -12.88 -9.98
CA ASP A 11 4.36 -13.12 -11.17
C ASP A 11 4.26 -14.60 -11.62
N GLN A 12 4.92 -14.93 -12.73
CA GLN A 12 4.98 -16.29 -13.26
C GLN A 12 5.68 -17.32 -12.35
N PHE A 13 6.30 -16.86 -11.26
CA PHE A 13 6.96 -17.68 -10.25
C PHE A 13 6.19 -17.68 -8.91
N GLU A 14 4.91 -17.29 -8.93
CA GLU A 14 4.03 -17.22 -7.75
C GLU A 14 4.51 -16.25 -6.66
N ARG A 15 5.37 -15.29 -7.01
CA ARG A 15 5.81 -14.24 -6.08
C ARG A 15 4.88 -13.05 -6.18
N VAL A 16 4.69 -12.35 -5.06
CA VAL A 16 3.90 -11.11 -5.03
C VAL A 16 4.55 -10.10 -5.99
N GLY A 17 3.83 -9.74 -7.04
CA GLY A 17 4.28 -8.83 -8.07
C GLY A 17 3.73 -7.41 -7.93
N HIS A 18 2.47 -7.27 -7.48
CA HIS A 18 1.83 -5.96 -7.29
C HIS A 18 0.59 -6.03 -6.38
N LEU A 19 0.16 -4.87 -5.88
CA LEU A 19 -1.19 -4.65 -5.38
C LEU A 19 -1.98 -3.89 -6.43
N GLY A 20 -3.16 -4.39 -6.79
CA GLY A 20 -4.06 -3.76 -7.75
C GLY A 20 -5.22 -3.08 -7.05
N VAL A 21 -5.51 -1.83 -7.39
CA VAL A 21 -6.64 -1.02 -6.90
C VAL A 21 -7.43 -0.44 -8.08
N ASP A 22 -8.64 0.07 -7.84
CA ASP A 22 -9.50 0.59 -8.89
C ASP A 22 -10.05 1.99 -8.56
N LYS A 23 -9.62 2.98 -9.35
CA LYS A 23 -10.10 4.37 -9.32
C LYS A 23 -9.91 5.04 -7.96
N VAL A 24 -8.73 4.88 -7.38
CA VAL A 24 -8.39 5.43 -6.06
C VAL A 24 -7.28 6.47 -6.10
N PHE A 25 -6.38 6.41 -7.08
CA PHE A 25 -5.25 7.34 -7.14
C PHE A 25 -5.68 8.70 -7.70
N PRO A 26 -5.37 9.81 -7.00
CA PRO A 26 -5.63 11.15 -7.48
C PRO A 26 -4.78 11.47 -8.72
N ALA A 27 -5.11 12.57 -9.40
CA ALA A 27 -4.38 13.02 -10.58
C ALA A 27 -2.97 13.50 -10.26
N ASP A 28 -2.83 14.25 -9.17
CA ASP A 28 -1.54 14.67 -8.63
C ASP A 28 -1.09 13.68 -7.55
N MET A 29 0.04 13.03 -7.79
CA MET A 29 0.66 12.07 -6.86
C MET A 29 2.04 12.56 -6.41
N ASP A 30 2.42 13.80 -6.71
CA ASP A 30 3.73 14.32 -6.35
C ASP A 30 3.90 14.33 -4.83
N ARG A 31 5.11 13.96 -4.38
CA ARG A 31 5.47 13.85 -2.96
C ARG A 31 4.62 12.85 -2.18
N SER A 32 3.98 11.90 -2.86
CA SER A 32 3.30 10.81 -2.17
C SER A 32 4.27 10.06 -1.27
N HIS A 33 3.81 9.71 -0.07
CA HIS A 33 4.55 8.86 0.86
C HIS A 33 3.62 7.81 1.43
N TYR A 34 4.16 6.84 2.15
CA TYR A 34 3.38 5.73 2.65
C TYR A 34 3.89 5.25 4.00
N GLU A 35 2.98 4.65 4.76
CA GLU A 35 3.22 4.14 6.10
C GLU A 35 2.67 2.73 6.21
N LEU A 36 3.42 1.87 6.90
CA LEU A 36 2.97 0.51 7.21
C LEU A 36 2.57 0.48 8.68
N CYS A 37 1.27 0.50 8.92
CA CYS A 37 0.68 0.47 10.24
C CYS A 37 0.50 -0.98 10.68
N SER A 38 0.95 -1.30 11.88
CA SER A 38 0.85 -2.65 12.45
C SER A 38 0.10 -2.58 13.77
N SER A 39 -0.93 -3.40 13.95
CA SER A 39 -1.69 -3.52 15.20
C SER A 39 -1.82 -4.99 15.63
N GLY A 40 -2.01 -5.22 16.93
CA GLY A 40 -2.19 -6.56 17.51
C GLY A 40 -0.92 -7.19 18.10
N GLU A 41 -1.13 -8.24 18.89
CA GLU A 41 -0.08 -8.99 19.58
C GLU A 41 0.57 -10.05 18.66
N SER A 42 1.77 -10.51 19.06
CA SER A 42 2.55 -11.53 18.37
C SER A 42 1.70 -12.76 18.03
N GLY A 43 1.42 -12.97 16.75
CA GLY A 43 0.61 -14.09 16.23
C GLY A 43 -0.73 -13.69 15.58
N SER A 44 -1.22 -12.48 15.80
CA SER A 44 -2.41 -11.92 15.14
C SER A 44 -2.15 -10.49 14.67
N ARG A 45 -0.96 -10.26 14.11
CA ARG A 45 -0.55 -8.93 13.68
C ARG A 45 -1.29 -8.55 12.40
N ARG A 46 -2.04 -7.46 12.46
CA ARG A 46 -2.71 -6.89 11.31
C ARG A 46 -1.83 -5.78 10.74
N HIS A 47 -1.67 -5.80 9.42
CA HIS A 47 -0.91 -4.79 8.69
C HIS A 47 -1.82 -4.01 7.75
N ASP A 48 -1.84 -2.70 7.89
CA ASP A 48 -2.56 -1.79 7.00
C ASP A 48 -1.53 -0.89 6.30
N LEU A 49 -1.67 -0.70 4.98
CA LEU A 49 -0.83 0.23 4.22
C LEU A 49 -1.57 1.53 3.99
N LEU A 50 -1.02 2.63 4.50
CA LEU A 50 -1.50 3.97 4.27
C LEU A 50 -0.67 4.64 3.18
N ILE A 51 -1.32 5.29 2.22
CA ILE A 51 -0.67 6.05 1.14
C ILE A 51 -1.22 7.47 1.20
N PHE A 52 -0.32 8.44 1.33
CA PHE A 52 -0.61 9.85 1.52
C PHE A 52 -0.30 10.63 0.25
N PHE A 53 -1.18 11.55 -0.11
CA PHE A 53 -1.11 12.38 -1.30
C PHE A 53 -1.23 13.86 -0.88
N PRO A 54 -0.13 14.48 -0.42
CA PRO A 54 -0.18 15.82 0.18
C PRO A 54 -0.59 16.92 -0.79
N ASN A 55 -0.45 16.69 -2.10
CA ASN A 55 -0.78 17.65 -3.15
C ASN A 55 -2.10 17.31 -3.88
N ALA A 56 -2.79 16.24 -3.50
CA ALA A 56 -4.02 15.86 -4.17
C ALA A 56 -5.11 16.91 -3.94
N SER A 57 -5.74 17.36 -5.02
CA SER A 57 -6.98 18.11 -4.92
C SER A 57 -8.05 17.17 -4.35
N ILE A 58 -8.67 17.58 -3.24
CA ILE A 58 -9.78 16.93 -2.49
C ILE A 58 -10.65 16.06 -3.43
N PRO A 59 -10.99 14.80 -3.06
CA PRO A 59 -11.26 14.38 -1.67
C PRO A 59 -10.34 13.30 -1.06
N VAL A 60 -9.34 12.78 -1.77
CA VAL A 60 -8.55 11.63 -1.28
C VAL A 60 -7.09 12.02 -0.99
N GLU A 61 -6.86 12.56 0.20
CA GLU A 61 -5.51 12.86 0.71
C GLU A 61 -4.79 11.63 1.27
N VAL A 62 -5.55 10.60 1.68
CA VAL A 62 -5.02 9.35 2.26
C VAL A 62 -5.85 8.17 1.79
N ILE A 63 -5.18 7.12 1.32
CA ILE A 63 -5.75 5.81 0.98
C ILE A 63 -5.26 4.79 2.00
N CYS A 64 -6.15 3.92 2.47
CA CYS A 64 -5.84 2.78 3.32
C CYS A 64 -6.13 1.48 2.57
N LEU A 65 -5.13 0.60 2.48
CA LEU A 65 -5.25 -0.79 2.07
C LEU A 65 -5.19 -1.66 3.32
N PRO A 66 -6.34 -2.11 3.86
CA PRO A 66 -6.38 -2.79 5.15
C PRO A 66 -6.03 -4.27 5.04
N ASN A 67 -5.60 -4.86 6.15
CA ASN A 67 -5.39 -6.31 6.31
C ASN A 67 -4.51 -6.92 5.21
N LEU A 68 -3.36 -6.30 4.93
CA LEU A 68 -2.38 -6.84 3.99
C LEU A 68 -2.03 -8.29 4.36
N PRO A 69 -2.01 -9.22 3.39
CA PRO A 69 -1.52 -10.56 3.62
C PRO A 69 -0.06 -10.55 4.06
N GLU A 70 0.32 -11.49 4.94
CA GLU A 70 1.68 -11.58 5.48
C GLU A 70 2.74 -11.63 4.36
N LEU A 71 2.48 -12.38 3.29
CA LEU A 71 3.39 -12.49 2.15
C LEU A 71 3.65 -11.14 1.44
N VAL A 72 2.65 -10.25 1.41
CA VAL A 72 2.80 -8.88 0.88
C VAL A 72 3.73 -8.09 1.80
N VAL A 73 3.53 -8.18 3.11
CA VAL A 73 4.34 -7.50 4.13
C VAL A 73 5.79 -8.00 4.10
N GLU A 74 5.99 -9.31 4.02
CA GLU A 74 7.31 -9.93 3.83
C GLU A 74 8.00 -9.41 2.58
N THR A 75 7.28 -9.39 1.44
CA THR A 75 7.79 -8.86 0.17
C THR A 75 8.23 -7.41 0.32
N MET A 76 7.41 -6.56 0.93
CA MET A 76 7.76 -5.17 1.22
C MET A 76 9.00 -5.06 2.13
N ASN A 77 9.16 -5.95 3.11
CA ASN A 77 10.28 -5.97 4.05
C ASN A 77 11.60 -6.45 3.43
N THR A 78 11.59 -7.12 2.27
CA THR A 78 12.82 -7.46 1.53
C THR A 78 13.55 -6.23 0.98
N GLY A 79 12.93 -5.04 1.04
CA GLY A 79 13.44 -3.82 0.43
C GLY A 79 13.11 -3.67 -1.05
N THR A 80 12.54 -4.72 -1.66
CA THR A 80 12.01 -4.65 -3.02
C THR A 80 10.84 -3.67 -3.07
N GLN A 81 10.85 -2.80 -4.08
CA GLN A 81 9.73 -1.90 -4.34
C GLN A 81 8.55 -2.67 -4.93
N LEU A 82 7.49 -2.82 -4.16
CA LEU A 82 6.22 -3.39 -4.56
C LEU A 82 5.36 -2.31 -5.24
N PRO A 83 5.00 -2.44 -6.52
CA PRO A 83 4.07 -1.52 -7.16
C PRO A 83 2.64 -1.70 -6.63
N VAL A 84 1.98 -0.59 -6.34
CA VAL A 84 0.54 -0.45 -6.17
C VAL A 84 0.02 0.22 -7.43
N VAL A 85 -0.87 -0.44 -8.16
CA VAL A 85 -1.32 -0.07 -9.50
C VAL A 85 -2.81 0.25 -9.46
N ASP A 86 -3.18 1.45 -9.91
CA ASP A 86 -4.58 1.78 -10.19
C ASP A 86 -4.92 1.35 -11.61
N PHE A 87 -5.68 0.27 -11.75
CA PHE A 87 -6.00 -0.31 -13.06
C PHE A 87 -6.90 0.57 -13.91
N SER A 88 -7.67 1.48 -13.31
CA SER A 88 -8.58 2.35 -14.04
C SER A 88 -7.86 3.37 -14.93
N ASN A 89 -6.62 3.73 -14.56
CA ASN A 89 -5.89 4.85 -15.15
C ASN A 89 -4.38 4.58 -15.34
N GLY A 90 -3.89 3.40 -14.94
CA GLY A 90 -2.51 2.98 -15.13
C GLY A 90 -1.49 3.68 -14.21
N ARG A 91 -1.94 4.45 -13.22
CA ARG A 91 -1.04 5.12 -12.26
C ARG A 91 -0.42 4.10 -11.31
N VAL A 92 0.84 4.34 -10.95
CA VAL A 92 1.63 3.42 -10.12
C VAL A 92 2.35 4.19 -9.02
N ILE A 93 2.23 3.69 -7.79
CA ILE A 93 3.08 4.06 -6.66
C ILE A 93 3.93 2.85 -6.29
N ARG A 94 5.20 3.05 -5.99
CA ARG A 94 6.10 1.98 -5.57
C ARG A 94 6.34 2.09 -4.07
N VAL A 95 5.97 1.05 -3.33
CA VAL A 95 6.07 1.01 -1.86
C VAL A 95 7.11 -0.02 -1.41
N SER A 96 7.78 0.23 -0.29
CA SER A 96 8.74 -0.72 0.32
C SER A 96 8.79 -0.54 1.83
N GLY A 97 8.84 -1.64 2.58
CA GLY A 97 8.81 -1.63 4.05
C GLY A 97 10.03 -0.97 4.70
N LEU A 98 11.13 -0.78 3.95
CA LEU A 98 12.32 -0.06 4.39
C LEU A 98 12.18 1.47 4.30
N ALA A 99 11.38 1.97 3.35
CA ALA A 99 11.12 3.40 3.20
C ALA A 99 9.77 3.82 3.81
N ALA A 100 8.94 2.87 4.23
CA ALA A 100 7.74 3.13 5.00
C ALA A 100 8.08 3.63 6.40
N GLN A 101 7.40 4.67 6.87
CA GLN A 101 7.37 4.90 8.32
C GLN A 101 6.56 3.76 8.96
N ARG A 102 7.11 3.18 10.04
CA ARG A 102 6.47 2.08 10.75
C ARG A 102 5.77 2.64 11.98
N LEU A 103 4.46 2.49 12.03
CA LEU A 103 3.64 2.87 13.17
C LEU A 103 3.13 1.61 13.86
N GLN A 104 3.38 1.51 15.16
CA GLN A 104 2.68 0.56 16.03
C GLN A 104 1.43 1.25 16.57
N CYS A 105 0.27 0.77 16.16
CA CYS A 105 -1.00 1.23 16.69
C CYS A 105 -1.33 0.39 17.93
N ALA A 106 -1.61 1.08 19.04
CA ALA A 106 -2.01 0.47 20.32
C ALA A 106 -3.38 -0.20 20.23
#